data_AF-A0A6N7IVJ6-F1
#
_entry.id   AF-A0A6N7IVJ6-F1
#
_cell.length_a   1.000
_cell.length_b   1.000
_cell.length_c   1.000
_cell.angle_alpha   90.00
_cell.angle_beta   90.00
_cell.angle_gamma   90.00
#
_symmetry.space_group_name_H-M   'P 1'
#
loop_
_entity.id
_entity.type
_entity.pdbx_description
1 polymer ?
#
loop_
_entity_poly.entity_id
_entity_poly.type
_entity_poly.pdbx_seq_one_letter_code
_entity_poly.pdbx_strand_id
1 'polypeptide(L)' 'QVQVKTKGSTGVEMEALTSASVCALTVYDMCKAIDKGMIIGPTYLIEKTGGKNGDFHRASDI' A
#
# COMPACT_ATOMS: atom_id res chain seq x y z
N GLN A 1 -4.58 5.74 0.76
CA GLN A 1 -4.97 4.48 0.06
C GLN A 1 -4.44 4.54 -1.37
N VAL A 2 -3.93 3.43 -1.90
CA VAL A 2 -3.36 3.36 -3.26
C VAL A 2 -3.99 2.18 -4.00
N GLN A 3 -4.33 2.37 -5.27
CA GLN A 3 -4.85 1.31 -6.16
C GLN A 3 -4.00 1.25 -7.42
N VAL A 4 -3.60 0.04 -7.83
CA VAL A 4 -2.83 -0.21 -9.04
C VAL A 4 -3.59 -1.24 -9.88
N LYS A 5 -3.60 -1.05 -11.20
CA LYS A 5 -4.20 -1.98 -12.16
C LYS A 5 -3.21 -2.26 -13.28
N THR A 6 -3.10 -3.52 -13.68
CA THR A 6 -2.32 -3.94 -14.83
C THR A 6 -3.03 -5.04 -15.59
N LYS A 7 -2.58 -5.32 -16.81
CA LYS A 7 -2.98 -6.49 -17.59
C LYS A 7 -1.76 -7.35 -17.83
N GLY A 8 -1.62 -8.43 -17.07
CA GLY A 8 -0.47 -9.32 -17.13
C GLY A 8 -0.68 -10.63 -16.38
N SER A 9 0.33 -11.50 -16.41
CA SER A 9 0.27 -12.83 -15.79
C SER A 9 0.58 -12.82 -14.28
N THR A 10 0.98 -11.67 -13.73
CA THR A 10 1.30 -11.48 -12.30
C THR A 10 0.41 -10.41 -11.69
N GLY A 11 0.17 -10.53 -10.39
CA GLY A 11 -0.51 -9.50 -9.60
C GLY A 11 0.37 -8.27 -9.40
N VAL A 12 -0.25 -7.19 -8.91
CA VAL A 12 0.38 -5.88 -8.66
C VAL A 12 0.36 -5.47 -7.18
N GLU A 13 0.43 -6.46 -6.29
CA GLU A 13 0.44 -6.23 -4.84
C GLU A 13 1.64 -5.36 -4.43
N MET A 14 2.80 -5.61 -5.04
CA MET A 14 4.05 -4.94 -4.72
C MET A 14 4.05 -3.50 -5.20
N GLU A 15 3.49 -3.21 -6.37
CA GLU A 15 3.33 -1.87 -6.91
C GLU A 15 2.44 -1.04 -6.01
N ALA A 16 1.32 -1.59 -5.55
CA ALA A 16 0.42 -0.90 -4.62
C ALA A 16 1.09 -0.61 -3.26
N LEU A 17 1.74 -1.60 -2.65
CA LEU A 17 2.41 -1.45 -1.35
C LEU A 17 3.62 -0.52 -1.41
N THR A 18 4.40 -0.61 -2.48
CA THR A 18 5.57 0.25 -2.69
C THR A 18 5.14 1.69 -2.89
N SER A 19 4.14 1.95 -3.74
CA SER A 19 3.60 3.30 -3.95
C SER A 19 3.01 3.89 -2.67
N ALA A 20 2.31 3.10 -1.85
CA ALA A 20 1.81 3.55 -0.55
C ALA A 20 2.96 3.93 0.41
N SER A 21 4.02 3.11 0.45
CA SER A 21 5.19 3.35 1.31
C SER A 21 5.96 4.59 0.87
N VAL A 22 6.21 4.76 -0.44
CA VAL A 22 6.88 5.94 -0.98
C VAL A 22 6.04 7.19 -0.73
N CYS A 23 4.72 7.13 -0.90
CA CYS A 23 3.84 8.26 -0.59
C CYS A 23 3.94 8.67 0.89
N ALA A 24 3.93 7.70 1.81
CA ALA A 24 4.08 7.97 3.24
C ALA A 24 5.48 8.53 3.58
N LEU A 25 6.53 8.01 2.96
CA LEU A 25 7.90 8.54 3.11
C LEU A 25 8.02 9.97 2.59
N THR A 26 7.36 10.31 1.49
CA THR A 26 7.33 11.68 0.97
C THR A 26 6.62 12.62 1.94
N VAL A 27 5.51 12.20 2.55
CA VAL A 27 4.84 13.00 3.59
C VAL A 27 5.76 13.21 4.79
N TYR A 28 6.46 12.16 5.23
CA TYR A 28 7.45 12.29 6.30
C TYR A 28 8.54 13.28 5.91
N ASP A 29 9.07 13.20 4.69
CA ASP A 29 10.11 14.11 4.21
C ASP A 29 9.68 15.58 4.23
N MET A 30 8.43 15.87 3.88
CA MET A 30 7.86 17.21 3.89
C MET A 30 7.59 17.74 5.31
N CYS A 31 7.28 16.86 6.26
CA CYS A 31 6.87 17.23 7.62
C CYS A 31 7.96 17.05 8.69
N LYS A 32 9.09 16.40 8.37
CA LYS A 32 10.19 16.08 9.31
C LYS A 32 10.81 17.31 10.01
N ALA A 33 10.60 18.50 9.47
CA ALA A 33 11.07 19.75 10.06
C ALA A 33 10.21 20.20 11.25
N ILE A 34 8.94 19.80 11.28
CA ILE A 34 7.98 20.17 12.32
C ILE A 34 8.02 19.13 13.44
N ASP A 35 7.97 17.85 13.08
CA ASP A 35 8.00 16.73 14.03
C ASP A 35 8.81 15.57 13.45
N LYS A 36 9.76 15.05 14.24
CA LYS A 36 10.60 13.89 13.88
C LYS A 36 10.07 12.59 14.47
N GLY A 37 9.05 12.65 15.32
CA GLY A 37 8.44 11.48 15.97
C GLY A 37 7.36 10.80 15.14
N MET A 38 7.11 11.25 13.91
CA MET A 38 6.07 10.67 13.03
C MET A 38 6.35 9.18 12.76
N ILE A 39 5.35 8.33 12.99
CA ILE A 39 5.41 6.90 12.72
C ILE A 39 4.63 6.61 11.44
N ILE A 40 5.29 5.98 10.46
CA ILE A 40 4.63 5.48 9.25
C ILE A 40 4.19 4.03 9.48
N GLY A 41 2.89 3.77 9.38
CA GLY A 41 2.35 2.41 9.34
C GLY A 41 1.04 2.24 10.12
N PRO A 42 0.45 1.03 10.10
CA PRO A 42 0.89 -0.16 9.36
C PRO A 42 0.57 -0.07 7.85
N THR A 43 1.46 -0.62 7.02
CA THR A 43 1.25 -0.75 5.55
C THR A 43 0.82 -2.18 5.23
N TYR A 44 -0.29 -2.33 4.50
CA TYR A 44 -0.87 -3.63 4.21
C TYR A 44 -1.75 -3.62 2.97
N LEU A 45 -2.01 -4.82 2.43
CA LEU A 45 -2.89 -5.02 1.30
C LEU A 45 -4.35 -5.07 1.77
N ILE A 46 -5.23 -4.30 1.13
CA ILE A 46 -6.66 -4.26 1.43
C ILE A 46 -7.41 -5.27 0.55
N GLU A 47 -7.18 -5.19 -0.75
CA GLU A 47 -7.84 -6.00 -1.76
C GLU A 47 -6.84 -6.38 -2.85
N LYS A 48 -7.08 -7.52 -3.47
CA LYS A 48 -6.47 -7.94 -4.74
C LYS A 48 -7.51 -8.73 -5.51
N THR A 49 -7.71 -8.37 -6.77
CA THR A 49 -8.58 -9.11 -7.67
C THR A 49 -7.78 -9.83 -8.75
N GLY A 50 -8.16 -11.07 -9.07
CA GLY A 50 -7.60 -11.84 -10.18
C GLY A 50 -6.32 -12.65 -9.87
N GLY A 51 -5.93 -13.46 -10.86
CA GLY A 51 -4.87 -14.45 -10.75
C GLY A 51 -5.39 -15.82 -10.30
N LYS A 52 -4.49 -16.81 -10.23
CA LYS A 52 -4.84 -18.21 -9.93
C LYS A 52 -5.45 -18.40 -8.54
N ASN A 53 -5.07 -17.57 -7.58
CA ASN A 53 -5.48 -17.68 -6.19
C ASN A 53 -6.82 -16.97 -5.88
N GLY A 54 -7.48 -16.39 -6.89
CA GLY A 54 -8.74 -15.68 -6.74
C GLY A 54 -8.60 -14.31 -6.06
N ASP A 55 -9.75 -13.78 -5.64
CA ASP A 55 -9.83 -12.45 -5.04
C ASP A 55 -9.51 -12.52 -3.55
N PHE A 56 -8.58 -11.69 -3.10
CA PHE A 56 -8.24 -11.51 -1.70
C PHE A 56 -8.88 -10.22 -1.19
N HIS A 57 -9.59 -10.31 -0.09
CA HIS A 57 -10.05 -9.16 0.67
C HIS A 57 -9.63 -9.35 2.12
N ARG A 58 -8.94 -8.36 2.67
CA ARG A 58 -8.57 -8.38 4.07
C ARG A 58 -9.84 -8.23 4.91
N ALA A 59 -10.15 -9.24 5.73
CA ALA A 59 -11.20 -9.12 6.73
C ALA A 59 -10.87 -7.93 7.63
N SER A 60 -11.86 -7.07 7.85
CA SER A 60 -11.71 -5.91 8.71
C SER A 60 -11.68 -6.42 10.16
N ASP A 61 -10.52 -6.84 10.63
CA ASP A 61 -10.29 -7.03 12.06
C ASP A 61 -10.25 -5.62 12.68
N ILE A 62 -11.41 -5.24 13.24
CA ILE A 62 -11.59 -4.09 14.13
C ILE A 62 -10.79 -4.32 15.41
#